data_AF-A0A973S929-F1
#
_entry.id   AF-A0A973S929-F1
#
_cell.length_a   1.000
_cell.length_b   1.000
_cell.length_c   1.000
_cell.angle_alpha   90.00
_cell.angle_beta   90.00
_cell.angle_gamma   90.00
#
_symmetry.space_group_name_H-M   'P 1'
#
loop_
_entity.id
_entity.type
_entity.pdbx_description
1 polymer ?
#
loop_
_entity_poly.entity_id
_entity_poly.type
_entity_poly.pdbx_seq_one_letter_code
_entity_poly.pdbx_strand_id
1 'polypeptide(L)'
;MTKWVVAAVAAFAGTAAAAKAPSPPTPLFSSDAPIRVTIQGPMASLASNHSETARPATMTVDGVTYPIALAPRGIFRKANCDFPPLRVTLTKPAPPGSLFEHQRRLKLTVFCKKSEAYQQKVLLEYAAYRLYNLMTPLSFRARLANVDYLDEAGRPYISRASFFVEDVDDVARRNGLTVAKMGSLVPVQQIDPVSGARFALFEDMISNYDWSMRAAPKGQSCCHNARMLTDGAPGSLLTVVPYDFDFSGLVDAPYAEPPEGFPIDSVRQRTYRGYCIHQSQAAAIANQLLPRRAEFTRLFATIPGLDPGQQAKAASFIDGFFNDLASGKVLNKCLN
;
A
#
# COMPACT_ATOMS: atom_id res chain seq x y z
N MET A 1 -32.37 46.91 48.52
CA MET A 1 -31.01 46.90 47.93
C MET A 1 -30.80 45.53 47.29
N THR A 2 -31.02 45.41 45.99
CA THR A 2 -30.93 44.13 45.27
C THR A 2 -29.93 44.33 44.15
N LYS A 3 -28.70 43.84 44.35
CA LYS A 3 -27.61 43.94 43.38
C LYS A 3 -27.79 42.83 42.33
N TRP A 4 -28.00 43.23 41.09
CA TRP A 4 -27.97 42.32 39.94
C TRP A 4 -26.51 42.07 39.56
N VAL A 5 -26.07 40.81 39.68
CA VAL A 5 -24.77 40.36 39.16
C VAL A 5 -25.00 39.91 37.72
N VAL A 6 -24.52 40.69 36.76
CA VAL A 6 -24.48 40.28 35.35
C VAL A 6 -23.26 39.37 35.18
N ALA A 7 -23.50 38.07 35.02
CA ALA A 7 -22.47 37.10 34.67
C ALA A 7 -22.08 37.28 33.20
N ALA A 8 -20.84 37.70 32.96
CA ALA A 8 -20.27 37.76 31.62
C ALA A 8 -20.01 36.33 31.12
N VAL A 9 -20.76 35.90 30.10
CA VAL A 9 -20.47 34.66 29.37
C VAL A 9 -19.28 34.92 28.46
N ALA A 10 -18.10 34.45 28.86
CA ALA A 10 -16.93 34.42 27.98
C ALA A 10 -17.14 33.31 26.94
N ALA A 11 -17.46 33.71 25.70
CA ALA A 11 -17.46 32.80 24.56
C ALA A 11 -16.02 32.40 24.24
N PHE A 12 -15.61 31.20 24.65
CA PHE A 12 -14.38 30.57 24.16
C PHE A 12 -14.61 30.18 22.69
N ALA A 13 -14.17 31.04 21.77
CA ALA A 13 -14.01 30.67 20.38
C ALA A 13 -12.86 29.66 20.28
N GLY A 14 -13.20 28.37 20.28
CA GLY A 14 -12.24 27.31 19.96
C GLY A 14 -11.73 27.53 18.55
N THR A 15 -10.42 27.71 18.41
CA THR A 15 -9.76 27.71 17.11
C THR A 15 -9.88 26.31 16.51
N ALA A 16 -10.84 26.11 15.62
CA ALA A 16 -10.84 24.94 14.75
C ALA A 16 -9.52 24.96 13.97
N ALA A 17 -8.66 23.96 14.18
CA ALA A 17 -7.43 23.83 13.41
C ALA A 17 -7.81 23.73 11.94
N ALA A 18 -7.39 24.71 11.13
CA ALA A 18 -7.65 24.69 9.70
C ALA A 18 -7.00 23.45 9.08
N ALA A 19 -7.77 22.67 8.32
CA ALA A 19 -7.27 21.53 7.59
C ALA A 19 -6.09 21.96 6.70
N LYS A 20 -4.97 21.23 6.77
CA LYS A 20 -3.76 21.58 6.03
C LYS A 20 -4.01 21.37 4.54
N ALA A 21 -3.72 22.37 3.72
CA ALA A 21 -3.92 22.26 2.27
C ALA A 21 -3.14 21.06 1.70
N PRO A 22 -3.75 20.24 0.81
CA PRO A 22 -3.08 19.13 0.15
C PRO A 22 -1.79 19.58 -0.53
N SER A 23 -0.69 18.86 -0.29
CA SER A 23 0.57 19.08 -1.00
C SER A 23 0.63 18.25 -2.29
N PRO A 24 1.36 18.69 -3.33
CA PRO A 24 1.61 17.85 -4.49
C PRO A 24 2.39 16.58 -4.07
N PRO A 25 2.28 15.48 -4.85
CA PRO A 25 3.12 14.31 -4.66
C PRO A 25 4.60 14.66 -4.82
N THR A 26 5.48 13.95 -4.11
CA THR A 26 6.93 14.11 -4.29
C THR A 26 7.36 13.66 -5.69
N PRO A 27 8.52 14.12 -6.21
CA PRO A 27 8.91 13.86 -7.59
C PRO A 27 8.89 12.37 -7.98
N LEU A 28 9.41 11.48 -7.12
CA LEU A 28 9.42 10.04 -7.33
C LEU A 28 8.02 9.44 -7.60
N PHE A 29 6.98 9.97 -6.95
CA PHE A 29 5.60 9.45 -7.02
C PHE A 29 4.65 10.36 -7.80
N SER A 30 5.19 11.36 -8.51
CA SER A 30 4.42 12.27 -9.37
C SER A 30 3.98 11.65 -10.70
N SER A 31 4.56 10.51 -11.08
CA SER A 31 4.34 9.83 -12.36
C SER A 31 4.35 8.31 -12.16
N ASP A 32 3.72 7.59 -13.08
CA ASP A 32 3.73 6.12 -13.13
C ASP A 32 4.76 5.54 -14.11
N ALA A 33 5.44 6.38 -14.90
CA ALA A 33 6.44 5.93 -15.87
C ALA A 33 7.54 5.09 -15.21
N PRO A 34 7.90 3.90 -15.71
CA PRO A 34 8.95 3.11 -15.08
C PRO A 34 10.30 3.84 -15.10
N ILE A 35 11.08 3.67 -14.04
CA ILE A 35 12.46 4.18 -13.96
C ILE A 35 13.48 3.06 -14.12
N ARG A 36 14.69 3.39 -14.58
CA ARG A 36 15.83 2.48 -14.48
C ARG A 36 16.67 2.86 -13.28
N VAL A 37 17.10 1.87 -12.52
CA VAL A 37 17.84 2.07 -11.29
C VAL A 37 19.00 1.09 -11.27
N THR A 38 20.21 1.56 -11.01
CA THR A 38 21.34 0.67 -10.71
C THR A 38 21.56 0.69 -9.20
N ILE A 39 21.62 -0.48 -8.57
CA ILE A 39 21.97 -0.61 -7.15
C ILE A 39 23.23 -1.45 -7.03
N GLN A 40 24.32 -0.85 -6.55
CA GLN A 40 25.59 -1.53 -6.31
C GLN A 40 25.81 -1.73 -4.81
N GLY A 41 26.05 -2.98 -4.39
CA GLY A 41 26.29 -3.29 -2.98
C GLY A 41 26.35 -4.79 -2.69
N PRO A 42 26.25 -5.19 -1.41
CA PRO A 42 26.50 -6.56 -0.99
C PRO A 42 25.27 -7.47 -1.20
N MET A 43 24.85 -7.67 -2.47
CA MET A 43 23.65 -8.44 -2.83
C MET A 43 23.68 -9.88 -2.30
N ALA A 44 24.84 -10.54 -2.36
CA ALA A 44 25.00 -11.88 -1.81
C ALA A 44 24.81 -11.93 -0.29
N SER A 45 25.25 -10.90 0.44
CA SER A 45 25.02 -10.78 1.89
C SER A 45 23.54 -10.49 2.18
N LEU A 46 22.89 -9.65 1.37
CA LEU A 46 21.46 -9.36 1.47
C LEU A 46 20.58 -10.60 1.24
N ALA A 47 21.00 -11.50 0.36
CA ALA A 47 20.31 -12.75 0.04
C ALA A 47 20.60 -13.91 1.01
N SER A 48 21.75 -13.90 1.69
CA SER A 48 22.14 -14.99 2.61
C SER A 48 21.92 -14.64 4.08
N ASN A 49 21.88 -13.36 4.43
CA ASN A 49 21.66 -12.86 5.78
C ASN A 49 20.52 -11.84 5.80
N HIS A 50 19.37 -12.27 6.30
CA HIS A 50 18.15 -11.47 6.34
C HIS A 50 18.01 -10.65 7.64
N SER A 51 19.09 -10.44 8.40
CA SER A 51 19.07 -9.48 9.52
C SER A 51 18.72 -8.08 9.01
N GLU A 52 18.02 -7.27 9.83
CA GLU A 52 17.68 -5.88 9.46
C GLU A 52 18.86 -4.91 9.61
N THR A 53 20.08 -5.44 9.66
CA THR A 53 21.31 -4.65 9.72
C THR A 53 21.47 -3.89 8.41
N ALA A 54 21.57 -2.57 8.52
CA ALA A 54 21.78 -1.71 7.37
C ALA A 54 23.19 -1.94 6.77
N ARG A 55 23.25 -2.17 5.46
CA ARG A 55 24.47 -2.42 4.70
C ARG A 55 24.69 -1.29 3.69
N PRO A 56 25.87 -0.65 3.65
CA PRO A 56 26.16 0.41 2.68
C PRO A 56 26.02 -0.07 1.23
N ALA A 57 25.52 0.80 0.38
CA ALA A 57 25.37 0.59 -1.07
C ALA A 57 25.29 1.94 -1.79
N THR A 58 25.28 1.92 -3.11
CA THR A 58 24.96 3.07 -3.95
C THR A 58 23.74 2.77 -4.83
N MET A 59 22.97 3.80 -5.12
CA MET A 59 21.87 3.76 -6.06
C MET A 59 22.07 4.86 -7.10
N THR A 60 21.98 4.53 -8.37
CA THR A 60 22.13 5.50 -9.47
C THR A 60 20.87 5.53 -10.32
N VAL A 61 20.34 6.73 -10.54
CA VAL A 61 19.16 7.00 -11.39
C VAL A 61 19.41 8.27 -12.19
N ASP A 62 19.22 8.20 -13.51
CA ASP A 62 19.41 9.33 -14.44
C ASP A 62 20.76 10.06 -14.26
N GLY A 63 21.83 9.30 -14.01
CA GLY A 63 23.19 9.82 -13.80
C GLY A 63 23.45 10.40 -12.40
N VAL A 64 22.44 10.48 -11.53
CA VAL A 64 22.59 10.91 -10.13
C VAL A 64 22.84 9.71 -9.24
N THR A 65 23.96 9.73 -8.51
CA THR A 65 24.32 8.66 -7.56
C THR A 65 23.99 9.08 -6.12
N TYR A 66 23.24 8.23 -5.44
CA TYR A 66 22.83 8.36 -4.05
C TYR A 66 23.59 7.38 -3.17
N PRO A 67 24.28 7.83 -2.11
CA PRO A 67 24.75 6.92 -1.08
C PRO A 67 23.54 6.43 -0.28
N ILE A 68 23.39 5.12 -0.18
CA ILE A 68 22.26 4.48 0.48
C ILE A 68 22.73 3.43 1.48
N ALA A 69 21.81 3.01 2.35
CA ALA A 69 21.94 1.81 3.14
C ALA A 69 20.73 0.90 2.85
N LEU A 70 21.01 -0.38 2.61
CA LEU A 70 20.04 -1.42 2.34
C LEU A 70 19.87 -2.28 3.58
N ALA A 71 18.62 -2.54 3.96
CA ALA A 71 18.29 -3.51 5.00
C ALA A 71 17.15 -4.42 4.53
N PRO A 72 17.24 -5.75 4.70
CA PRO A 72 16.09 -6.63 4.63
C PRO A 72 14.93 -6.10 5.48
N ARG A 73 13.70 -6.19 4.96
CA ARG A 73 12.47 -5.80 5.67
C ARG A 73 11.41 -6.89 5.58
N GLY A 74 10.36 -6.72 6.37
CA GLY A 74 9.20 -7.61 6.37
C GLY A 74 9.39 -8.82 7.27
N ILE A 75 8.35 -9.65 7.35
CA ILE A 75 8.31 -10.84 8.20
C ILE A 75 8.30 -12.08 7.32
N PHE A 76 7.23 -12.28 6.56
CA PHE A 76 7.03 -13.50 5.78
C PHE A 76 8.05 -13.65 4.63
N ARG A 77 8.10 -12.70 3.69
CA ARG A 77 9.05 -12.76 2.56
C ARG A 77 10.51 -12.75 3.03
N LYS A 78 10.79 -12.17 4.20
CA LYS A 78 12.12 -12.22 4.82
C LYS A 78 12.50 -13.63 5.28
N ALA A 79 11.54 -14.46 5.66
CA ALA A 79 11.79 -15.84 6.08
C ALA A 79 11.72 -16.85 4.90
N ASN A 80 10.93 -16.55 3.87
CA ASN A 80 10.52 -17.54 2.85
C ASN A 80 11.03 -17.26 1.42
N CYS A 81 11.72 -16.14 1.18
CA CYS A 81 12.26 -15.78 -0.13
C CYS A 81 13.78 -15.87 -0.17
N ASP A 82 14.33 -16.20 -1.35
CA ASP A 82 15.78 -16.20 -1.60
C ASP A 82 16.37 -14.77 -1.59
N PHE A 83 15.53 -13.78 -1.91
CA PHE A 83 15.89 -12.36 -1.85
C PHE A 83 14.78 -11.59 -1.11
N PRO A 84 15.08 -10.98 0.05
CA PRO A 84 14.06 -10.33 0.86
C PRO A 84 13.75 -8.93 0.31
N PRO A 85 12.52 -8.42 0.50
CA PRO A 85 12.22 -7.02 0.20
C PRO A 85 13.14 -6.10 1.01
N LEU A 86 13.50 -4.98 0.41
CA LEU A 86 14.54 -4.10 0.95
C LEU A 86 13.93 -2.78 1.43
N ARG A 87 14.49 -2.26 2.52
CA ARG A 87 14.38 -0.87 2.89
C ARG A 87 15.60 -0.14 2.34
N VAL A 88 15.36 0.86 1.49
CA VAL A 88 16.38 1.75 0.95
C VAL A 88 16.39 3.01 1.80
N THR A 89 17.51 3.30 2.45
CA THR A 89 17.68 4.53 3.22
C THR A 89 18.72 5.41 2.55
N LEU A 90 18.35 6.60 2.09
CA LEU A 90 19.32 7.60 1.66
C LEU A 90 20.10 8.09 2.88
N THR A 91 21.43 7.92 2.85
CA THR A 91 22.29 8.27 4.00
C THR A 91 22.67 9.75 4.00
N LYS A 92 22.43 10.45 2.89
CA LYS A 92 22.50 11.89 2.74
C LYS A 92 21.22 12.41 2.09
N PRO A 93 20.79 13.66 2.35
CA PRO A 93 19.68 14.26 1.60
C PRO A 93 19.92 14.16 0.09
N ALA A 94 18.87 13.81 -0.66
CA ALA A 94 18.91 13.85 -2.11
C ALA A 94 19.16 15.29 -2.60
N PRO A 95 19.89 15.49 -3.72
CA PRO A 95 20.07 16.82 -4.30
C PRO A 95 18.71 17.47 -4.64
N PRO A 96 18.56 18.79 -4.42
CA PRO A 96 17.37 19.52 -4.86
C PRO A 96 17.12 19.36 -6.36
N GLY A 97 15.87 19.21 -6.77
CA GLY A 97 15.46 18.96 -8.15
C GLY A 97 15.70 17.53 -8.66
N SER A 98 16.29 16.65 -7.85
CA SER A 98 16.48 15.24 -8.23
C SER A 98 15.22 14.40 -7.99
N LEU A 99 15.12 13.24 -8.66
CA LEU A 99 13.94 12.38 -8.57
C LEU A 99 13.63 11.93 -7.12
N PHE A 100 14.65 11.75 -6.30
CA PHE A 100 14.51 11.32 -4.90
C PHE A 100 14.48 12.49 -3.90
N GLU A 101 14.30 13.73 -4.37
CA GLU A 101 14.08 14.86 -3.47
C GLU A 101 12.91 14.60 -2.51
N HIS A 102 13.08 15.02 -1.26
CA HIS A 102 12.16 14.76 -0.14
C HIS A 102 12.00 13.29 0.25
N GLN A 103 12.78 12.37 -0.33
CA GLN A 103 12.80 10.97 0.06
C GLN A 103 13.94 10.68 1.04
N ARG A 104 13.66 9.83 2.03
CA ARG A 104 14.67 9.39 3.02
C ARG A 104 14.70 7.88 3.18
N ARG A 105 13.54 7.27 3.47
CA ARG A 105 13.42 5.83 3.71
C ARG A 105 12.29 5.30 2.84
N LEU A 106 12.64 4.44 1.90
CA LEU A 106 11.70 3.86 0.95
C LEU A 106 11.64 2.35 1.13
N LYS A 107 10.44 1.80 0.97
CA LYS A 107 10.26 0.36 0.77
C LYS A 107 10.49 0.06 -0.71
N LEU A 108 11.34 -0.92 -1.00
CA LEU A 108 11.55 -1.47 -2.33
C LEU A 108 11.04 -2.90 -2.33
N THR A 109 9.94 -3.13 -3.04
CA THR A 109 9.42 -4.47 -3.29
C THR A 109 10.22 -5.12 -4.41
N VAL A 110 10.68 -6.35 -4.17
CA VAL A 110 11.61 -7.09 -5.05
C VAL A 110 11.09 -8.49 -5.34
N PHE A 111 11.77 -9.20 -6.24
CA PHE A 111 11.51 -10.59 -6.57
C PHE A 111 11.82 -11.52 -5.38
N CYS A 112 10.97 -12.53 -5.15
CA CYS A 112 11.17 -13.51 -4.08
C CYS A 112 12.16 -14.62 -4.46
N LYS A 113 12.09 -15.09 -5.72
CA LYS A 113 13.01 -16.07 -6.32
C LYS A 113 13.46 -15.56 -7.69
N LYS A 114 14.54 -16.13 -8.22
CA LYS A 114 15.17 -15.66 -9.47
C LYS A 114 14.37 -15.93 -10.74
N SER A 115 13.44 -16.89 -10.74
CA SER A 115 12.69 -17.23 -11.96
C SER A 115 11.75 -16.10 -12.40
N GLU A 116 11.52 -15.98 -13.71
CA GLU A 116 10.70 -14.91 -14.29
C GLU A 116 9.24 -14.94 -13.80
N ALA A 117 8.73 -16.12 -13.44
CA ALA A 117 7.39 -16.26 -12.86
C ALA A 117 7.21 -15.39 -11.60
N TYR A 118 8.25 -15.25 -10.76
CA TYR A 118 8.19 -14.38 -9.57
C TYR A 118 8.29 -12.89 -9.92
N GLN A 119 8.89 -12.53 -11.05
CA GLN A 119 8.84 -11.16 -11.55
C GLN A 119 7.40 -10.76 -11.90
N GLN A 120 6.64 -11.66 -12.54
CA GLN A 120 5.22 -11.40 -12.84
C GLN A 120 4.39 -11.17 -11.57
N LYS A 121 4.74 -11.83 -10.44
CA LYS A 121 4.09 -11.59 -9.13
C LYS A 121 4.34 -10.18 -8.59
N VAL A 122 5.56 -9.66 -8.75
CA VAL A 122 5.89 -8.26 -8.39
C VAL A 122 5.07 -7.28 -9.23
N LEU A 123 4.90 -7.55 -10.53
CA LEU A 123 4.12 -6.69 -11.42
C LEU A 123 2.62 -6.74 -11.12
N LEU A 124 2.09 -7.90 -10.72
CA LEU A 124 0.70 -8.02 -10.23
C LEU A 124 0.50 -7.29 -8.89
N GLU A 125 1.46 -7.35 -7.97
CA GLU A 125 1.41 -6.58 -6.71
C GLU A 125 1.42 -5.07 -7.01
N TYR A 126 2.27 -4.62 -7.94
CA TYR A 126 2.27 -3.23 -8.43
C TYR A 126 0.92 -2.85 -9.04
N ALA A 127 0.32 -3.73 -9.86
CA ALA A 127 -1.00 -3.49 -10.46
C ALA A 127 -2.09 -3.33 -9.39
N ALA A 128 -2.00 -4.02 -8.24
CA ALA A 128 -2.93 -3.84 -7.14
C ALA A 128 -2.89 -2.40 -6.56
N TYR A 129 -1.69 -1.82 -6.36
CA TYR A 129 -1.57 -0.41 -5.98
C TYR A 129 -2.25 0.51 -7.01
N ARG A 130 -2.01 0.26 -8.30
CA ARG A 130 -2.60 1.04 -9.41
C ARG A 130 -4.13 0.93 -9.45
N LEU A 131 -4.70 -0.25 -9.20
CA LEU A 131 -6.15 -0.44 -9.09
C LEU A 131 -6.73 0.37 -7.93
N TYR A 132 -6.10 0.37 -6.76
CA TYR A 132 -6.58 1.17 -5.63
C TYR A 132 -6.48 2.68 -5.89
N ASN A 133 -5.46 3.13 -6.64
CA ASN A 133 -5.35 4.53 -7.06
C ASN A 133 -6.54 4.98 -7.94
N LEU A 134 -7.16 4.08 -8.71
CA LEU A 134 -8.39 4.39 -9.47
C LEU A 134 -9.59 4.65 -8.55
N MET A 135 -9.59 4.07 -7.34
CA MET A 135 -10.69 4.20 -6.38
C MET A 135 -10.61 5.46 -5.53
N THR A 136 -9.40 5.97 -5.25
CA THR A 136 -9.22 7.13 -4.37
C THR A 136 -7.81 7.72 -4.40
N PRO A 137 -7.65 9.05 -4.21
CA PRO A 137 -6.36 9.65 -3.90
C PRO A 137 -5.84 9.27 -2.49
N LEU A 138 -6.69 8.82 -1.57
CA LEU A 138 -6.29 8.30 -0.25
C LEU A 138 -5.72 6.87 -0.37
N SER A 139 -4.59 6.77 -1.04
CA SER A 139 -3.96 5.51 -1.44
C SER A 139 -2.44 5.63 -1.41
N PHE A 140 -1.72 4.53 -1.30
CA PHE A 140 -0.28 4.54 -1.57
C PHE A 140 -0.06 4.65 -3.07
N ARG A 141 0.85 5.53 -3.52
CA ARG A 141 1.41 5.44 -4.86
C ARG A 141 2.58 4.45 -4.88
N ALA A 142 2.82 3.87 -6.05
CA ALA A 142 3.96 3.01 -6.30
C ALA A 142 4.67 3.44 -7.59
N ARG A 143 6.00 3.39 -7.59
CA ARG A 143 6.84 3.73 -8.73
C ARG A 143 7.55 2.48 -9.24
N LEU A 144 7.17 2.00 -10.42
CA LEU A 144 7.80 0.85 -11.04
C LEU A 144 9.25 1.16 -11.42
N ALA A 145 10.14 0.21 -11.18
CA ALA A 145 11.56 0.33 -11.45
C ALA A 145 12.09 -0.96 -12.08
N ASN A 146 12.88 -0.84 -13.13
CA ASN A 146 13.78 -1.90 -13.57
C ASN A 146 15.10 -1.70 -12.85
N VAL A 147 15.45 -2.63 -11.96
CA VAL A 147 16.61 -2.51 -11.09
C VAL A 147 17.71 -3.45 -11.57
N ASP A 148 18.86 -2.87 -11.92
CA ASP A 148 20.11 -3.56 -12.18
C ASP A 148 20.90 -3.67 -10.86
N TYR A 149 20.89 -4.85 -10.26
CA TYR A 149 21.66 -5.12 -9.05
C TYR A 149 23.08 -5.53 -9.41
N LEU A 150 24.07 -4.84 -8.87
CA LEU A 150 25.49 -5.11 -9.01
C LEU A 150 26.08 -5.54 -7.65
N ASP A 151 27.10 -6.38 -7.68
CA ASP A 151 27.89 -6.68 -6.50
C ASP A 151 28.84 -5.52 -6.12
N GLU A 152 29.57 -5.66 -5.03
CA GLU A 152 30.47 -4.60 -4.53
C GLU A 152 31.58 -4.23 -5.53
N ALA A 153 32.00 -5.17 -6.38
CA ALA A 153 32.98 -4.97 -7.44
C ALA A 153 32.37 -4.38 -8.73
N GLY A 154 31.06 -4.08 -8.74
CA GLY A 154 30.35 -3.55 -9.90
C GLY A 154 29.97 -4.61 -10.94
N ARG A 155 30.12 -5.90 -10.62
CA ARG A 155 29.75 -6.99 -11.53
C ARG A 155 28.23 -7.23 -11.47
N PRO A 156 27.56 -7.55 -12.60
CA PRO A 156 26.14 -7.85 -12.59
C PRO A 156 25.78 -9.00 -11.65
N TYR A 157 24.82 -8.76 -10.76
CA TYR A 157 24.21 -9.80 -9.92
C TYR A 157 22.91 -10.30 -10.54
N ILE A 158 21.95 -9.40 -10.79
CA ILE A 158 20.69 -9.69 -11.48
C ILE A 158 19.99 -8.39 -11.91
N SER A 159 19.20 -8.43 -12.97
CA SER A 159 18.30 -7.33 -13.35
C SER A 159 16.85 -7.77 -13.24
N ARG A 160 16.02 -7.06 -12.46
CA ARG A 160 14.62 -7.46 -12.21
C ARG A 160 13.71 -6.26 -12.05
N ALA A 161 12.43 -6.45 -12.41
CA ALA A 161 11.40 -5.50 -12.03
C ALA A 161 11.24 -5.45 -10.51
N SER A 162 11.03 -4.25 -9.99
CA SER A 162 10.81 -3.92 -8.58
C SER A 162 9.99 -2.64 -8.52
N PHE A 163 9.50 -2.25 -7.35
CA PHE A 163 8.84 -0.94 -7.22
C PHE A 163 9.04 -0.33 -5.86
N PHE A 164 9.12 1.00 -5.85
CA PHE A 164 9.09 1.78 -4.61
C PHE A 164 7.65 2.02 -4.19
N VAL A 165 7.41 2.05 -2.88
CA VAL A 165 6.11 2.42 -2.29
C VAL A 165 6.24 3.77 -1.58
N GLU A 166 5.25 4.63 -1.79
CA GLU A 166 5.15 5.96 -1.18
C GLU A 166 5.24 5.88 0.35
N ASP A 167 5.92 6.85 0.97
CA ASP A 167 5.93 6.94 2.42
C ASP A 167 4.54 7.36 2.93
N VAL A 168 4.11 6.78 4.05
CA VAL A 168 2.78 7.05 4.60
C VAL A 168 2.61 8.52 5.01
N ASP A 169 3.69 9.20 5.41
CA ASP A 169 3.65 10.62 5.73
C ASP A 169 3.42 11.47 4.46
N ASP A 170 3.92 11.03 3.30
CA ASP A 170 3.66 11.68 2.01
C ASP A 170 2.20 11.45 1.58
N VAL A 171 1.68 10.21 1.73
CA VAL A 171 0.25 9.89 1.52
C VAL A 171 -0.64 10.80 2.38
N ALA A 172 -0.33 10.92 3.66
CA ALA A 172 -1.09 11.74 4.59
C ALA A 172 -1.05 13.22 4.16
N ARG A 173 0.15 13.76 3.92
CA ARG A 173 0.36 15.17 3.56
C ARG A 173 -0.34 15.58 2.28
N ARG A 174 -0.29 14.74 1.23
CA ARG A 174 -0.96 15.04 -0.05
C ARG A 174 -2.48 14.91 -0.01
N ASN A 175 -3.03 14.43 1.11
CA ASN A 175 -4.47 14.39 1.36
C ASN A 175 -4.88 15.31 2.52
N GLY A 176 -3.99 16.19 3.01
CA GLY A 176 -4.28 17.12 4.11
C GLY A 176 -4.43 16.44 5.48
N LEU A 177 -3.91 15.23 5.64
CA LEU A 177 -3.99 14.41 6.85
C LEU A 177 -2.61 14.22 7.50
N THR A 178 -2.61 13.59 8.66
CA THR A 178 -1.42 13.09 9.36
C THR A 178 -1.58 11.61 9.69
N VAL A 179 -0.47 10.93 9.94
CA VAL A 179 -0.51 9.54 10.43
C VAL A 179 -1.04 9.52 11.85
N ALA A 180 -2.13 8.78 12.05
CA ALA A 180 -2.78 8.70 13.34
C ALA A 180 -1.95 7.87 14.33
N LYS A 181 -1.99 8.27 15.60
CA LYS A 181 -1.45 7.49 16.73
C LYS A 181 -2.63 6.78 17.41
N MET A 182 -2.53 5.47 17.59
CA MET A 182 -3.58 4.64 18.17
C MET A 182 -2.99 3.51 19.00
N GLY A 183 -3.86 2.89 19.81
CA GLY A 183 -3.55 1.64 20.49
C GLY A 183 -3.45 0.44 19.55
N SER A 184 -3.32 -0.74 20.15
CA SER A 184 -3.27 -2.01 19.42
C SER A 184 -4.62 -2.45 18.84
N LEU A 185 -5.73 -1.91 19.35
CA LEU A 185 -7.09 -2.22 18.91
C LEU A 185 -7.85 -0.93 18.59
N VAL A 186 -8.43 -0.86 17.40
CA VAL A 186 -9.30 0.23 16.94
C VAL A 186 -10.75 -0.23 16.95
N PRO A 187 -11.67 0.45 17.67
CA PRO A 187 -13.10 0.21 17.56
C PRO A 187 -13.60 0.50 16.14
N VAL A 188 -14.51 -0.32 15.62
CA VAL A 188 -15.01 -0.15 14.25
C VAL A 188 -15.68 1.22 14.05
N GLN A 189 -16.33 1.75 15.09
CA GLN A 189 -17.00 3.05 15.09
C GLN A 189 -16.02 4.23 14.94
N GLN A 190 -14.72 4.02 15.17
CA GLN A 190 -13.70 5.04 14.95
C GLN A 190 -13.14 5.02 13.53
N ILE A 191 -13.47 4.02 12.72
CA ILE A 191 -13.04 3.96 11.32
C ILE A 191 -14.01 4.79 10.49
N ASP A 192 -13.49 5.66 9.63
CA ASP A 192 -14.31 6.43 8.69
C ASP A 192 -15.10 5.46 7.77
N PRO A 193 -16.45 5.53 7.73
CA PRO A 193 -17.27 4.55 7.02
C PRO A 193 -16.94 4.45 5.53
N VAL A 194 -16.58 5.56 4.89
CA VAL A 194 -16.30 5.59 3.45
C VAL A 194 -14.97 4.88 3.15
N SER A 195 -13.91 5.21 3.89
CA SER A 195 -12.60 4.56 3.72
C SER A 195 -12.64 3.09 4.13
N GLY A 196 -13.31 2.75 5.23
CA GLY A 196 -13.49 1.36 5.68
C GLY A 196 -14.27 0.50 4.67
N ALA A 197 -15.36 1.02 4.10
CA ALA A 197 -16.09 0.35 3.04
C ALA A 197 -15.24 0.18 1.76
N ARG A 198 -14.54 1.24 1.34
CA ARG A 198 -13.66 1.21 0.17
C ARG A 198 -12.54 0.18 0.33
N PHE A 199 -11.91 0.14 1.51
CA PHE A 199 -10.88 -0.83 1.85
C PHE A 199 -11.44 -2.25 1.70
N ALA A 200 -12.55 -2.57 2.37
CA ALA A 200 -13.11 -3.92 2.35
C ALA A 200 -13.52 -4.39 0.94
N LEU A 201 -14.11 -3.50 0.13
CA LEU A 201 -14.43 -3.79 -1.27
C LEU A 201 -13.19 -4.02 -2.12
N PHE A 202 -12.13 -3.25 -1.90
CA PHE A 202 -10.89 -3.42 -2.63
C PHE A 202 -10.21 -4.74 -2.27
N GLU A 203 -10.13 -5.08 -0.98
CA GLU A 203 -9.54 -6.36 -0.57
C GLU A 203 -10.36 -7.55 -1.09
N ASP A 204 -11.70 -7.44 -1.17
CA ASP A 204 -12.54 -8.44 -1.85
C ASP A 204 -12.25 -8.50 -3.36
N MET A 205 -12.12 -7.35 -4.03
CA MET A 205 -11.80 -7.26 -5.46
C MET A 205 -10.52 -8.03 -5.81
N ILE A 206 -9.44 -7.83 -5.03
CA ILE A 206 -8.18 -8.54 -5.25
C ILE A 206 -8.12 -9.91 -4.53
N SER A 207 -9.14 -10.26 -3.75
CA SER A 207 -9.24 -11.47 -2.93
C SER A 207 -8.07 -11.61 -1.95
N ASN A 208 -7.92 -10.62 -1.08
CA ASN A 208 -6.87 -10.57 -0.07
C ASN A 208 -7.48 -10.67 1.34
N TYR A 209 -6.85 -11.47 2.18
CA TYR A 209 -7.27 -11.76 3.55
C TYR A 209 -6.16 -11.51 4.57
N ASP A 210 -4.96 -11.14 4.13
CA ASP A 210 -3.83 -10.83 5.00
C ASP A 210 -3.91 -9.38 5.47
N TRP A 211 -4.98 -8.99 6.16
CA TRP A 211 -5.17 -7.64 6.65
C TRP A 211 -6.07 -7.60 7.89
N SER A 212 -5.99 -6.50 8.63
CA SER A 212 -6.95 -6.16 9.68
C SER A 212 -6.99 -4.65 9.81
N MET A 213 -8.19 -4.05 9.71
CA MET A 213 -8.36 -2.61 9.97
C MET A 213 -8.34 -2.28 11.47
N ARG A 214 -8.47 -3.29 12.34
CA ARG A 214 -8.74 -3.07 13.76
C ARG A 214 -7.59 -3.48 14.67
N ALA A 215 -6.76 -4.42 14.26
CA ALA A 215 -5.67 -4.93 15.08
C ALA A 215 -4.42 -5.18 14.24
N ALA A 216 -3.26 -5.22 14.91
CA ALA A 216 -2.02 -5.71 14.35
C ALA A 216 -1.64 -7.05 15.01
N PRO A 217 -0.63 -7.77 14.48
CA PRO A 217 -0.04 -8.90 15.19
C PRO A 217 0.40 -8.51 16.62
N LYS A 218 0.43 -9.50 17.53
CA LYS A 218 0.74 -9.28 18.94
C LYS A 218 2.03 -8.46 19.12
N GLY A 219 1.95 -7.41 19.92
CA GLY A 219 3.08 -6.53 20.24
C GLY A 219 3.31 -5.37 19.25
N GLN A 220 2.44 -5.19 18.26
CA GLN A 220 2.51 -4.06 17.32
C GLN A 220 1.33 -3.10 17.52
N SER A 221 1.54 -1.82 17.18
CA SER A 221 0.45 -0.85 17.05
C SER A 221 -0.44 -1.25 15.88
N CYS A 222 -1.75 -0.98 15.97
CA CYS A 222 -2.65 -1.20 14.83
C CYS A 222 -2.07 -0.54 13.57
N CYS A 223 -2.14 -1.16 12.41
CA CYS A 223 -2.99 -2.30 12.03
C CYS A 223 -2.23 -3.28 11.14
N HIS A 224 -2.81 -4.44 10.78
CA HIS A 224 -2.16 -5.39 9.86
C HIS A 224 -2.44 -5.01 8.40
N ASN A 225 -1.38 -4.74 7.62
CA ASN A 225 -1.45 -4.31 6.21
C ASN A 225 -2.39 -3.13 5.95
N ALA A 226 -2.53 -2.27 6.97
CA ALA A 226 -3.29 -1.04 6.92
C ALA A 226 -2.54 0.11 7.61
N ARG A 227 -2.83 1.34 7.17
CA ARG A 227 -2.41 2.58 7.82
C ARG A 227 -3.61 3.45 8.11
N MET A 228 -3.54 4.14 9.24
CA MET A 228 -4.61 5.01 9.73
C MET A 228 -4.16 6.46 9.67
N LEU A 229 -4.99 7.31 9.08
CA LEU A 229 -4.77 8.73 8.90
C LEU A 229 -5.87 9.53 9.61
N THR A 230 -5.57 10.75 10.01
CA THR A 230 -6.51 11.64 10.72
C THR A 230 -6.22 13.11 10.38
N ASP A 231 -7.24 13.95 10.47
CA ASP A 231 -7.11 15.41 10.44
C ASP A 231 -6.61 15.98 11.78
N GLY A 232 -6.54 15.16 12.84
CA GLY A 232 -6.07 15.52 14.16
C GLY A 232 -7.11 16.21 15.05
N ALA A 233 -8.35 16.42 14.56
CA ALA A 233 -9.41 17.02 15.37
C ALA A 233 -9.86 16.03 16.46
N PRO A 234 -10.17 16.52 17.69
CA PRO A 234 -10.73 15.66 18.74
C PRO A 234 -12.00 14.95 18.28
N GLY A 235 -12.05 13.63 18.40
CA GLY A 235 -13.19 12.82 17.96
C GLY A 235 -13.28 12.57 16.45
N SER A 236 -12.27 12.97 15.68
CA SER A 236 -12.19 12.64 14.25
C SER A 236 -12.14 11.14 14.01
N LEU A 237 -12.76 10.73 12.90
CA LEU A 237 -12.69 9.36 12.43
C LEU A 237 -11.33 9.08 11.78
N LEU A 238 -10.91 7.83 11.86
CA LEU A 238 -9.67 7.32 11.28
C LEU A 238 -9.92 6.90 9.84
N THR A 239 -9.24 7.55 8.91
CA THR A 239 -9.20 7.14 7.51
C THR A 239 -8.25 5.96 7.35
N VAL A 240 -8.75 4.82 6.89
CA VAL A 240 -7.93 3.61 6.69
C VAL A 240 -7.45 3.48 5.25
N VAL A 241 -6.18 3.13 5.07
CA VAL A 241 -5.52 2.96 3.77
C VAL A 241 -4.80 1.59 3.70
N PRO A 242 -5.15 0.71 2.74
CA PRO A 242 -4.54 -0.61 2.58
C PRO A 242 -3.16 -0.54 1.92
N TYR A 243 -2.28 -1.49 2.22
CA TYR A 243 -0.99 -1.71 1.54
C TYR A 243 -0.48 -3.15 1.78
N ASP A 244 0.55 -3.59 1.04
CA ASP A 244 1.10 -4.97 1.05
C ASP A 244 0.06 -5.97 0.48
N PHE A 245 0.11 -6.18 -0.84
CA PHE A 245 -0.93 -6.91 -1.60
C PHE A 245 -0.46 -8.25 -2.16
N ASP A 246 0.71 -8.73 -1.75
CA ASP A 246 1.34 -9.96 -2.26
C ASP A 246 0.56 -11.24 -1.91
N PHE A 247 -0.16 -11.24 -0.78
CA PHE A 247 -1.00 -12.34 -0.31
C PHE A 247 -2.39 -12.42 -0.95
N SER A 248 -2.63 -11.68 -2.03
CA SER A 248 -3.93 -11.61 -2.71
C SER A 248 -4.10 -12.71 -3.77
N GLY A 249 -5.34 -13.10 -4.05
CA GLY A 249 -5.70 -13.98 -5.16
C GLY A 249 -5.44 -13.37 -6.55
N LEU A 250 -5.34 -12.04 -6.65
CA LEU A 250 -4.88 -11.37 -7.87
C LEU A 250 -3.40 -11.68 -8.14
N VAL A 251 -2.55 -11.58 -7.12
CA VAL A 251 -1.12 -11.89 -7.24
C VAL A 251 -0.94 -13.40 -7.37
N ASP A 252 -1.68 -14.19 -6.60
CA ASP A 252 -1.66 -15.65 -6.61
C ASP A 252 -0.22 -16.19 -6.42
N ALA A 253 0.51 -15.59 -5.48
CA ALA A 253 1.88 -16.01 -5.20
C ALA A 253 1.87 -17.45 -4.69
N PRO A 254 2.85 -18.31 -5.07
CA PRO A 254 2.87 -19.71 -4.62
C PRO A 254 2.93 -19.92 -3.10
N TYR A 255 3.26 -18.88 -2.35
CA TYR A 255 3.31 -18.88 -0.88
C TYR A 255 2.07 -18.24 -0.23
N ALA A 256 1.14 -17.68 -1.02
CA ALA A 256 -0.05 -17.04 -0.50
C ALA A 256 -1.09 -18.12 -0.20
N GLU A 257 -1.27 -18.40 1.09
CA GLU A 257 -2.22 -19.39 1.59
C GLU A 257 -3.38 -18.71 2.31
N PRO A 258 -4.59 -19.30 2.30
CA PRO A 258 -5.69 -18.82 3.13
C PRO A 258 -5.28 -18.72 4.61
N PRO A 259 -5.59 -17.61 5.30
CA PRO A 259 -5.32 -17.51 6.73
C PRO A 259 -6.11 -18.56 7.53
N GLU A 260 -5.54 -19.02 8.65
CA GLU A 260 -6.19 -20.00 9.52
C GLU A 260 -7.57 -19.53 9.98
N GLY A 261 -8.56 -20.44 9.96
CA GLY A 261 -9.93 -20.15 10.37
C GLY A 261 -10.79 -19.41 9.34
N PHE A 262 -10.28 -19.17 8.12
CA PHE A 262 -11.07 -18.62 7.03
C PHE A 262 -11.74 -19.74 6.23
N PRO A 263 -13.03 -19.61 5.87
CA PRO A 263 -13.77 -20.65 5.16
C PRO A 263 -13.51 -20.61 3.64
N ILE A 264 -12.24 -20.66 3.25
CA ILE A 264 -11.79 -20.67 1.85
C ILE A 264 -10.60 -21.62 1.68
N ASP A 265 -10.59 -22.37 0.58
CA ASP A 265 -9.53 -23.34 0.27
C ASP A 265 -8.39 -22.72 -0.56
N SER A 266 -8.60 -21.51 -1.08
CA SER A 266 -7.65 -20.80 -1.92
C SER A 266 -7.81 -19.30 -1.77
N VAL A 267 -6.70 -18.57 -1.78
CA VAL A 267 -6.71 -17.09 -1.82
C VAL A 267 -7.42 -16.53 -3.06
N ARG A 268 -7.69 -17.35 -4.10
CA ARG A 268 -8.49 -16.95 -5.27
C ARG A 268 -10.00 -17.01 -5.05
N GLN A 269 -10.47 -17.61 -3.95
CA GLN A 269 -11.88 -17.61 -3.58
C GLN A 269 -12.21 -16.32 -2.83
N ARG A 270 -13.14 -15.52 -3.37
CA ARG A 270 -13.60 -14.26 -2.75
C ARG A 270 -14.64 -14.48 -1.67
N THR A 271 -14.60 -13.65 -0.65
CA THR A 271 -15.51 -13.60 0.47
C THR A 271 -15.42 -12.20 1.05
N TYR A 272 -16.48 -11.43 0.90
CA TYR A 272 -16.52 -10.07 1.40
C TYR A 272 -16.44 -10.03 2.94
N ARG A 273 -15.55 -9.21 3.47
CA ARG A 273 -15.26 -9.09 4.92
C ARG A 273 -15.35 -7.66 5.45
N GLY A 274 -16.17 -6.82 4.83
CA GLY A 274 -16.47 -5.50 5.38
C GLY A 274 -17.41 -5.56 6.58
N TYR A 275 -17.42 -4.48 7.37
CA TYR A 275 -18.27 -4.36 8.55
C TYR A 275 -19.70 -3.93 8.18
N CYS A 276 -20.70 -4.46 8.90
CA CYS A 276 -22.11 -4.14 8.67
C CYS A 276 -22.41 -2.65 8.86
N ILE A 277 -21.73 -2.00 9.81
CA ILE A 277 -21.86 -0.55 10.05
C ILE A 277 -21.41 0.30 8.85
N HIS A 278 -20.62 -0.25 7.91
CA HIS A 278 -20.17 0.43 6.69
C HIS A 278 -20.88 -0.07 5.42
N GLN A 279 -21.91 -0.91 5.54
CA GLN A 279 -22.50 -1.61 4.40
C GLN A 279 -23.20 -0.65 3.42
N SER A 280 -23.81 0.43 3.90
CA SER A 280 -24.43 1.44 3.03
C SER A 280 -23.39 2.18 2.19
N GLN A 281 -22.23 2.53 2.76
CA GLN A 281 -21.11 3.10 2.01
C GLN A 281 -20.52 2.09 1.02
N ALA A 282 -20.44 0.80 1.39
CA ALA A 282 -20.00 -0.24 0.47
C ALA A 282 -20.93 -0.37 -0.74
N ALA A 283 -22.25 -0.40 -0.52
CA ALA A 283 -23.21 -0.43 -1.62
C ALA A 283 -23.09 0.81 -2.53
N ALA A 284 -22.90 2.00 -1.95
CA ALA A 284 -22.70 3.23 -2.73
C ALA A 284 -21.43 3.18 -3.59
N ILE A 285 -20.31 2.70 -3.04
CA ILE A 285 -19.05 2.55 -3.77
C ILE A 285 -19.17 1.48 -4.85
N ALA A 286 -19.83 0.36 -4.56
CA ALA A 286 -20.08 -0.70 -5.54
C ALA A 286 -20.82 -0.15 -6.78
N ASN A 287 -21.86 0.64 -6.58
CA ASN A 287 -22.61 1.28 -7.66
C ASN A 287 -21.75 2.27 -8.48
N GLN A 288 -20.77 2.93 -7.86
CA GLN A 288 -19.82 3.79 -8.56
C GLN A 288 -18.77 2.99 -9.36
N LEU A 289 -18.41 1.79 -8.90
CA LEU A 289 -17.42 0.93 -9.55
C LEU A 289 -17.98 0.21 -10.78
N LEU A 290 -19.22 -0.30 -10.71
CA LEU A 290 -19.85 -1.07 -11.79
C LEU A 290 -19.68 -0.44 -13.20
N PRO A 291 -20.01 0.85 -13.43
CA PRO A 291 -19.83 1.46 -14.76
C PRO A 291 -18.35 1.62 -15.16
N ARG A 292 -17.42 1.54 -14.21
CA ARG A 292 -15.97 1.66 -14.42
C ARG A 292 -15.29 0.31 -14.66
N ARG A 293 -16.03 -0.80 -14.76
CA ARG A 293 -15.50 -2.16 -15.02
C ARG A 293 -14.38 -2.20 -16.06
N ALA A 294 -14.58 -1.57 -17.22
CA ALA A 294 -13.61 -1.57 -18.31
C ALA A 294 -12.33 -0.77 -18.01
N GLU A 295 -12.37 0.20 -17.10
CA GLU A 295 -11.19 0.93 -16.63
C GLU A 295 -10.29 0.01 -15.79
N PHE A 296 -10.89 -0.74 -14.88
CA PHE A 296 -10.18 -1.66 -13.99
C PHE A 296 -9.59 -2.86 -14.74
N THR A 297 -10.33 -3.46 -15.67
CA THR A 297 -9.83 -4.63 -16.41
C THR A 297 -8.76 -4.27 -17.45
N ARG A 298 -8.83 -3.09 -18.07
CA ARG A 298 -7.80 -2.65 -19.06
C ARG A 298 -6.51 -2.19 -18.43
N LEU A 299 -6.49 -1.89 -17.13
CA LEU A 299 -5.29 -1.44 -16.41
C LEU A 299 -4.11 -2.39 -16.60
N PHE A 300 -4.34 -3.70 -16.64
CA PHE A 300 -3.27 -4.70 -16.77
C PHE A 300 -2.49 -4.59 -18.07
N ALA A 301 -3.14 -4.21 -19.17
CA ALA A 301 -2.47 -4.00 -20.46
C ALA A 301 -1.49 -2.80 -20.44
N THR A 302 -1.62 -1.93 -19.43
CA THR A 302 -0.75 -0.75 -19.27
C THR A 302 0.47 -1.02 -18.38
N ILE A 303 0.56 -2.20 -17.75
CA ILE A 303 1.64 -2.53 -16.81
C ILE A 303 2.89 -2.99 -17.57
N PRO A 304 3.98 -2.22 -17.56
CA PRO A 304 5.17 -2.56 -18.33
C PRO A 304 5.82 -3.85 -17.83
N GLY A 305 6.07 -4.78 -18.75
CA GLY A 305 6.69 -6.08 -18.46
C GLY A 305 5.75 -7.18 -17.96
N LEU A 306 4.46 -6.88 -17.74
CA LEU A 306 3.46 -7.90 -17.41
C LEU A 306 3.15 -8.66 -18.71
N ASP A 307 3.36 -9.98 -18.73
CA ASP A 307 3.20 -10.74 -19.98
C ASP A 307 1.73 -10.84 -20.41
N PRO A 308 1.42 -11.00 -21.71
CA PRO A 308 0.04 -11.01 -22.20
C PRO A 308 -0.86 -12.08 -21.57
N GLY A 309 -0.28 -13.24 -21.20
CA GLY A 309 -1.02 -14.30 -20.53
C GLY A 309 -1.43 -13.90 -19.11
N GLN A 310 -0.52 -13.27 -18.36
CA GLN A 310 -0.81 -12.73 -17.03
C GLN A 310 -1.76 -11.53 -17.10
N GLN A 311 -1.63 -10.65 -18.10
CA GLN A 311 -2.59 -9.56 -18.33
C GLN A 311 -4.01 -10.09 -18.49
N ALA A 312 -4.21 -11.08 -19.37
CA ALA A 312 -5.53 -11.68 -19.61
C ALA A 312 -6.08 -12.38 -18.36
N LYS A 313 -5.25 -13.15 -17.65
CA LYS A 313 -5.64 -13.84 -16.40
C LYS A 313 -6.03 -12.84 -15.30
N ALA A 314 -5.26 -11.79 -15.11
CA ALA A 314 -5.51 -10.76 -14.11
C ALA A 314 -6.78 -9.96 -14.45
N ALA A 315 -6.95 -9.57 -15.72
CA ALA A 315 -8.15 -8.90 -16.20
C ALA A 315 -9.40 -9.77 -15.98
N SER A 316 -9.34 -11.05 -16.35
CA SER A 316 -10.42 -12.02 -16.13
C SER A 316 -10.74 -12.20 -14.63
N PHE A 317 -9.70 -12.24 -13.78
CA PHE A 317 -9.89 -12.34 -12.34
C PHE A 317 -10.65 -11.14 -11.78
N ILE A 318 -10.25 -9.91 -12.13
CA ILE A 318 -10.94 -8.68 -11.72
C ILE A 318 -12.33 -8.59 -12.34
N ASP A 319 -12.51 -9.02 -13.58
CA ASP A 319 -13.81 -9.10 -14.24
C ASP A 319 -14.80 -9.98 -13.45
N GLY A 320 -14.31 -11.09 -12.89
CA GLY A 320 -15.06 -11.95 -11.98
C GLY A 320 -15.59 -11.22 -10.74
N PHE A 321 -14.84 -10.28 -10.16
CA PHE A 321 -15.33 -9.44 -9.06
C PHE A 321 -16.52 -8.59 -9.51
N PHE A 322 -16.46 -7.98 -10.70
CA PHE A 322 -17.57 -7.18 -11.22
C PHE A 322 -18.82 -8.03 -11.50
N ASN A 323 -18.66 -9.30 -11.91
CA ASN A 323 -19.78 -10.23 -12.05
C ASN A 323 -20.40 -10.57 -10.68
N ASP A 324 -19.58 -10.82 -9.67
CA ASP A 324 -20.04 -11.07 -8.29
C ASP A 324 -20.75 -9.82 -7.72
N LEU A 325 -20.25 -8.62 -8.01
CA LEU A 325 -20.82 -7.34 -7.58
C LEU A 325 -22.19 -7.09 -8.24
N ALA A 326 -22.29 -7.29 -9.55
CA ALA A 326 -23.52 -7.06 -10.33
C ALA A 326 -24.63 -8.08 -9.99
N SER A 327 -24.26 -9.29 -9.61
CA SER A 327 -25.21 -10.34 -9.18
C SER A 327 -25.68 -10.18 -7.74
N GLY A 328 -25.16 -9.22 -6.98
CA GLY A 328 -25.46 -9.06 -5.55
C GLY A 328 -24.85 -10.15 -4.66
N LYS A 329 -23.90 -10.93 -5.19
CA LYS A 329 -23.18 -11.96 -4.43
C LYS A 329 -22.20 -11.33 -3.43
N VAL A 330 -21.57 -10.22 -3.80
CA VAL A 330 -20.80 -9.37 -2.87
C VAL A 330 -21.77 -8.63 -1.96
N LEU A 331 -21.36 -8.33 -0.72
CA LEU A 331 -22.13 -7.59 0.29
C LEU A 331 -23.34 -8.34 0.90
N ASN A 332 -23.52 -9.63 0.59
CA ASN A 332 -24.60 -10.45 1.15
C ASN A 332 -24.39 -10.83 2.63
N LYS A 333 -23.16 -10.72 3.12
CA LYS A 333 -22.73 -10.95 4.49
C LYS A 333 -21.80 -9.82 4.90
N CYS A 334 -21.73 -9.52 6.18
CA CYS A 334 -20.82 -8.53 6.74
C CYS A 334 -20.43 -8.93 8.16
N LEU A 335 -19.35 -8.34 8.66
CA LEU A 335 -18.86 -8.56 10.02
C LEU A 335 -19.54 -7.58 10.98
N ASN A 336 -19.94 -8.07 12.14
CA ASN A 336 -20.39 -7.25 13.27
C ASN A 336 -19.20 -6.78 14.13
#